data_AF-A0A6L4A8I7-F1
#
_entry.id   AF-A0A6L4A8I7-F1
#
_cell.length_a   1.000
_cell.length_b   1.000
_cell.length_c   1.000
_cell.angle_alpha   90.00
_cell.angle_beta   90.00
_cell.angle_gamma   90.00
#
_symmetry.space_group_name_H-M   'P 1'
#
loop_
_entity.id
_entity.type
_entity.pdbx_description
1 polymer ?
#
loop_
_entity_poly.entity_id
_entity_poly.type
_entity_poly.pdbx_seq_one_letter_code
_entity_poly.pdbx_strand_id
1 'polypeptide(L)'
;MRTIIIVLIIGVFLLVGAPARAQPQTQGSPPPDEADTAAFIHANFHLQASYHAVLCVEGDVVCPSEITTRVPCLTADCNNTDQGYAISQTFDTVQAASDAAQAGDLIIIMPGHHAGVEVDSIGGDEGAYIHFLGWGDPGSVVIDAPADPDKGYLRHHFYFVDAHHYVIQNLAFEGAERAGIFFTGYFEATGHFS
;
A
#
# COMPACT_ATOMS: atom_id res chain seq x y z
N MET A 1 -74.65 -22.61 17.96
CA MET A 1 -73.47 -22.10 18.69
C MET A 1 -72.86 -23.24 19.48
N ARG A 2 -71.71 -23.75 19.05
CA ARG A 2 -70.91 -24.73 19.81
C ARG A 2 -69.47 -24.26 19.78
N THR A 3 -69.04 -23.75 20.92
CA THR A 3 -67.67 -23.36 21.26
C THR A 3 -66.81 -24.62 21.32
N ILE A 4 -65.75 -24.71 20.52
CA ILE A 4 -64.74 -25.76 20.62
C ILE A 4 -63.45 -25.11 21.12
N ILE A 5 -63.02 -25.57 22.29
CA ILE A 5 -61.81 -25.18 23.01
C ILE A 5 -60.63 -25.92 22.38
N ILE A 6 -59.64 -25.19 21.87
CA ILE A 6 -58.37 -25.75 21.39
C ILE A 6 -57.43 -25.89 22.57
N VAL A 7 -57.09 -27.13 22.93
CA VAL A 7 -56.09 -27.46 23.95
C VAL A 7 -54.72 -27.43 23.31
N LEU A 8 -53.87 -26.52 23.80
CA LEU A 8 -52.48 -26.33 23.38
C LEU A 8 -51.61 -27.40 24.07
N ILE A 9 -51.03 -28.33 23.31
CA ILE A 9 -50.06 -29.31 23.82
C ILE A 9 -48.67 -28.67 23.73
N ILE A 10 -48.10 -28.34 24.89
CA ILE A 10 -46.72 -27.86 25.03
C ILE A 10 -45.81 -29.09 25.07
N GLY A 11 -45.07 -29.33 23.98
CA GLY A 11 -44.01 -30.33 23.93
C GLY A 11 -42.76 -29.82 24.65
N VAL A 12 -42.41 -30.44 25.77
CA VAL A 12 -41.13 -30.22 26.47
C VAL A 12 -40.05 -31.03 25.74
N PHE A 13 -39.17 -30.34 25.00
CA PHE A 13 -37.97 -30.95 24.42
C PHE A 13 -36.87 -30.98 25.48
N LEU A 14 -36.58 -32.17 26.02
CA LEU A 14 -35.40 -32.43 26.84
C LEU A 14 -34.17 -32.55 25.92
N LEU A 15 -33.38 -31.47 25.85
CA LEU A 15 -32.05 -31.49 25.25
C LEU A 15 -31.09 -32.24 26.17
N VAL A 16 -30.82 -33.50 25.85
CA VAL A 16 -29.73 -34.27 26.45
C VAL A 16 -28.42 -33.71 25.87
N GLY A 17 -27.68 -32.95 26.68
CA GLY A 17 -26.35 -32.46 26.33
C GLY A 17 -25.38 -33.63 26.18
N ALA A 18 -24.91 -33.88 24.96
CA ALA A 18 -23.78 -34.77 24.74
C ALA A 18 -22.51 -34.13 25.35
N PRO A 19 -21.65 -34.89 26.05
CA PRO A 19 -20.39 -34.36 26.53
C PRO A 19 -19.55 -33.90 25.33
N ALA A 20 -19.12 -32.65 25.36
CA ALA A 20 -18.18 -32.10 24.39
C ALA A 20 -16.94 -32.99 24.35
N ARG A 21 -16.76 -33.70 23.23
CA ARG A 21 -15.54 -34.47 22.97
C ARG A 21 -14.43 -33.43 22.82
N ALA A 22 -13.56 -33.32 23.80
CA ALA A 22 -12.37 -32.49 23.70
C ALA A 22 -11.63 -32.89 22.42
N GLN A 23 -11.58 -31.99 21.45
CA GLN A 23 -10.75 -32.21 20.27
C GLN A 23 -9.32 -32.37 20.76
N PRO A 24 -8.57 -33.36 20.26
CA PRO A 24 -7.13 -33.41 20.49
C PRO A 24 -6.61 -32.03 20.09
N GLN A 25 -6.03 -31.31 21.04
CA GLN A 25 -5.25 -30.13 20.69
C GLN A 25 -4.16 -30.66 19.77
N THR A 26 -4.30 -30.41 18.47
CA THR A 26 -3.18 -30.50 17.55
C THR A 26 -2.14 -29.60 18.17
N GLN A 27 -1.11 -30.24 18.73
CA GLN A 27 0.07 -29.60 19.25
C GLN A 27 0.57 -28.75 18.07
N GLY A 28 0.21 -27.46 18.09
CA GLY A 28 0.57 -26.55 17.03
C GLY A 28 2.08 -26.63 16.94
N SER A 29 2.59 -26.82 15.73
CA SER A 29 4.02 -26.64 15.47
C SER A 29 4.46 -25.39 16.22
N PRO A 30 5.62 -25.40 16.92
CA PRO A 30 6.17 -24.17 17.45
C PRO A 30 6.10 -23.12 16.33
N PRO A 31 5.72 -21.86 16.62
CA PRO A 31 5.80 -20.81 15.61
C PRO A 31 7.17 -20.94 14.97
N PRO A 32 7.26 -20.99 13.62
CA PRO A 32 8.52 -21.23 12.95
C PRO A 32 9.55 -20.31 13.59
N ASP A 33 10.66 -20.88 14.08
CA ASP A 33 11.81 -20.14 14.59
C ASP A 33 11.98 -18.93 13.68
N GLU A 34 12.01 -17.70 14.24
CA GLU A 34 12.11 -16.42 13.52
C GLU A 34 12.69 -16.66 12.14
N ALA A 35 11.82 -16.78 11.14
CA ALA A 35 12.26 -17.11 9.80
C ALA A 35 13.33 -16.09 9.45
N ASP A 36 14.47 -16.54 8.92
CA ASP A 36 15.55 -15.66 8.52
C ASP A 36 14.95 -14.61 7.57
N THR A 37 14.65 -13.44 8.15
CA THR A 37 13.81 -12.44 7.50
C THR A 37 14.56 -11.88 6.30
N ALA A 38 15.89 -11.81 6.40
CA ALA A 38 16.74 -11.41 5.29
C ALA A 38 16.71 -12.45 4.16
N ALA A 39 16.82 -13.75 4.48
CA ALA A 39 16.69 -14.82 3.48
C ALA A 39 15.29 -14.84 2.84
N PHE A 40 14.23 -14.64 3.62
CA PHE A 40 12.87 -14.55 3.11
C PHE A 40 12.71 -13.35 2.18
N ILE A 41 13.17 -12.16 2.59
CA ILE A 41 13.09 -10.96 1.77
C ILE A 41 13.85 -11.16 0.46
N HIS A 42 15.08 -11.65 0.52
CA HIS A 42 15.91 -11.88 -0.66
C HIS A 42 15.32 -12.92 -1.60
N ALA A 43 14.61 -13.93 -1.09
CA ALA A 43 14.03 -14.98 -1.93
C ALA A 43 12.71 -14.55 -2.61
N ASN A 44 12.02 -13.55 -2.08
CA ASN A 44 10.64 -13.23 -2.49
C ASN A 44 10.44 -11.81 -3.01
N PHE A 45 11.38 -10.88 -2.78
CA PHE A 45 11.23 -9.49 -3.21
C PHE A 45 12.49 -9.03 -3.93
N HIS A 46 12.33 -8.68 -5.20
CA HIS A 46 13.40 -8.16 -6.05
C HIS A 46 13.05 -6.74 -6.48
N LEU A 47 13.84 -5.76 -6.03
CA LEU A 47 13.74 -4.38 -6.52
C LEU A 47 14.60 -4.20 -7.77
N GLN A 48 14.29 -3.18 -8.58
CA GLN A 48 15.14 -2.80 -9.71
C GLN A 48 16.58 -2.48 -9.28
N ALA A 49 17.54 -2.65 -10.18
CA ALA A 49 18.93 -2.20 -9.95
C ALA A 49 19.11 -0.69 -10.22
N SER A 50 18.27 -0.12 -11.07
CA SER A 50 18.26 1.28 -11.47
C SER A 50 16.86 1.70 -11.91
N TYR A 51 16.53 2.99 -11.83
CA TYR A 51 15.27 3.49 -12.37
C TYR A 51 15.29 3.57 -13.90
N HIS A 52 14.14 3.30 -14.51
CA HIS A 52 13.94 3.41 -15.96
C HIS A 52 13.87 4.87 -16.40
N ALA A 53 12.98 5.65 -15.79
CA ALA A 53 12.89 7.09 -15.95
C ALA A 53 12.72 7.80 -14.59
N VAL A 54 13.00 9.11 -14.56
CA VAL A 54 12.72 9.97 -13.41
C VAL A 54 11.70 11.04 -13.78
N LEU A 55 10.54 10.96 -13.15
CA LEU A 55 9.41 11.87 -13.28
C LEU A 55 9.43 12.82 -12.09
N CYS A 56 9.66 14.11 -12.32
CA CYS A 56 9.79 15.08 -11.24
C CYS A 56 8.51 15.88 -11.04
N VAL A 57 8.02 15.92 -9.81
CA VAL A 57 6.87 16.74 -9.40
C VAL A 57 7.39 18.02 -8.76
N GLU A 58 7.06 19.16 -9.36
CA GLU A 58 7.42 20.47 -8.84
C GLU A 58 6.65 20.79 -7.55
N GLY A 59 7.30 21.52 -6.63
CA GLY A 59 6.69 22.02 -5.41
C GLY A 59 7.15 23.45 -5.15
N ASP A 60 7.58 23.74 -3.93
CA ASP A 60 8.22 25.02 -3.59
C ASP A 60 9.62 25.16 -4.23
N VAL A 61 10.17 24.04 -4.69
CA VAL A 61 11.45 23.96 -5.38
C VAL A 61 11.24 23.41 -6.79
N VAL A 62 11.85 24.08 -7.78
CA VAL A 62 11.84 23.65 -9.18
C VAL A 62 12.67 22.39 -9.35
N CYS A 63 12.21 21.49 -10.23
CA CYS A 63 12.93 20.29 -10.59
C CYS A 63 14.34 20.60 -11.13
N PRO A 64 15.41 20.00 -10.57
CA PRO A 64 16.74 20.14 -11.14
C PRO A 64 16.83 19.36 -12.48
N SER A 65 17.91 19.56 -13.24
CA SER A 65 18.15 18.77 -14.45
C SER A 65 18.58 17.32 -14.16
N GLU A 66 19.15 17.09 -12.97
CA GLU A 66 19.63 15.80 -12.50
C GLU A 66 19.41 15.68 -10.99
N ILE A 67 19.13 14.47 -10.51
CA ILE A 67 19.10 14.13 -9.09
C ILE A 67 20.10 13.03 -8.78
N THR A 68 20.57 12.98 -7.53
CA THR A 68 21.43 11.91 -7.05
C THR A 68 20.71 11.11 -5.98
N THR A 69 20.36 9.86 -6.25
CA THR A 69 19.63 9.01 -5.31
C THR A 69 20.02 7.55 -5.51
N ARG A 70 19.51 6.67 -4.66
CA ARG A 70 19.70 5.22 -4.77
C ARG A 70 18.36 4.50 -4.79
N VAL A 71 18.35 3.33 -5.40
CA VAL A 71 17.23 2.40 -5.23
C VAL A 71 17.21 1.91 -3.78
N PRO A 72 16.06 1.94 -3.08
CA PRO A 72 15.99 1.48 -1.70
C PRO A 72 16.39 0.02 -1.56
N CYS A 73 16.75 -0.32 -0.34
CA CYS A 73 17.16 -1.65 0.05
C CYS A 73 16.14 -2.21 1.03
N LEU A 74 15.73 -3.47 0.82
CA LEU A 74 14.84 -4.16 1.76
C LEU A 74 15.61 -4.86 2.90
N THR A 75 16.93 -4.96 2.79
CA THR A 75 17.81 -5.57 3.79
C THR A 75 18.95 -4.61 4.18
N ALA A 76 19.52 -4.83 5.37
CA ALA A 76 20.59 -3.99 5.91
C ALA A 76 21.93 -4.11 5.15
N ASP A 77 22.18 -5.25 4.49
CA ASP A 77 23.47 -5.57 3.86
C ASP A 77 23.57 -5.13 2.39
N CYS A 78 22.63 -4.31 1.94
CA CYS A 78 22.55 -3.83 0.58
C CYS A 78 23.58 -2.73 0.30
N ASN A 79 24.32 -2.91 -0.80
CA ASN A 79 25.39 -1.99 -1.23
C ASN A 79 24.95 -1.03 -2.34
N ASN A 80 23.65 -0.70 -2.42
CA ASN A 80 23.19 0.28 -3.40
C ASN A 80 23.80 1.65 -3.09
N THR A 81 24.65 2.11 -4.00
CA THR A 81 25.27 3.43 -3.95
C THR A 81 24.39 4.45 -4.64
N ASP A 82 24.57 5.71 -4.26
CA ASP A 82 23.92 6.81 -4.97
C ASP A 82 24.35 6.83 -6.44
N GLN A 83 23.39 7.13 -7.31
CA GLN A 83 23.53 7.23 -8.76
C GLN A 83 22.89 8.54 -9.23
N GLY A 84 23.49 9.15 -10.25
CA GLY A 84 22.93 10.32 -10.92
C GLY A 84 21.87 9.91 -11.93
N TYR A 85 20.72 10.58 -11.91
CA TYR A 85 19.62 10.37 -12.84
C TYR A 85 19.17 11.69 -13.45
N ALA A 86 19.16 11.77 -14.78
CA ALA A 86 18.57 12.90 -15.49
C ALA A 86 17.05 12.89 -15.31
N ILE A 87 16.47 14.08 -15.08
CA ILE A 87 15.01 14.23 -15.06
C ILE A 87 14.49 14.02 -16.48
N SER A 88 13.61 13.02 -16.64
CA SER A 88 13.03 12.64 -17.92
C SER A 88 11.85 13.52 -18.28
N GLN A 89 11.04 13.88 -17.29
CA GLN A 89 9.87 14.74 -17.45
C GLN A 89 9.53 15.44 -16.13
N THR A 90 8.93 16.63 -16.22
CA THR A 90 8.41 17.40 -15.07
C THR A 90 6.89 17.46 -15.09
N PHE A 91 6.29 17.55 -13.91
CA PHE A 91 4.84 17.58 -13.70
C PHE A 91 4.49 18.56 -12.58
N ASP A 92 3.31 19.18 -12.69
CA ASP A 92 2.79 20.11 -11.68
C ASP A 92 2.15 19.38 -10.48
N THR A 93 1.78 18.11 -10.63
CA THR A 93 1.06 17.35 -9.58
C THR A 93 1.56 15.91 -9.47
N VAL A 94 1.42 15.35 -8.26
CA VAL A 94 1.72 13.94 -7.99
C VAL A 94 0.83 13.01 -8.83
N GLN A 95 -0.46 13.35 -9.00
CA GLN A 95 -1.39 12.60 -9.84
C GLN A 95 -0.91 12.52 -11.29
N ALA A 96 -0.53 13.65 -11.91
CA ALA A 96 -0.11 13.66 -13.30
C ALA A 96 1.17 12.85 -13.54
N ALA A 97 2.12 12.89 -12.60
CA ALA A 97 3.31 12.04 -12.66
C ALA A 97 2.95 10.56 -12.49
N SER A 98 2.03 10.22 -11.57
CA SER A 98 1.56 8.86 -11.36
C SER A 98 0.84 8.29 -12.59
N ASP A 99 0.00 9.08 -13.24
CA ASP A 99 -0.73 8.68 -14.45
C ASP A 99 0.22 8.41 -15.64
N ALA A 100 1.38 9.08 -15.66
CA ALA A 100 2.40 8.91 -16.69
C ALA A 100 3.43 7.81 -16.37
N ALA A 101 3.47 7.33 -15.12
CA ALA A 101 4.49 6.40 -14.66
C ALA A 101 4.36 5.01 -15.27
N GLN A 102 5.51 4.41 -15.55
CA GLN A 102 5.66 3.04 -16.02
C GLN A 102 6.44 2.20 -15.00
N ALA A 103 6.34 0.88 -15.12
CA ALA A 103 7.09 -0.04 -14.26
C ALA A 103 8.60 0.30 -14.25
N GLY A 104 9.15 0.44 -13.04
CA GLY A 104 10.55 0.80 -12.82
C GLY A 104 10.85 2.30 -12.77
N ASP A 105 9.86 3.17 -12.97
CA ASP A 105 10.05 4.62 -12.88
C ASP A 105 10.17 5.12 -11.43
N LEU A 106 10.90 6.21 -11.27
CA LEU A 106 10.96 7.01 -10.05
C LEU A 106 10.11 8.27 -10.23
N ILE A 107 9.12 8.45 -9.36
CA ILE A 107 8.43 9.72 -9.16
C ILE A 107 9.13 10.43 -8.01
N ILE A 108 9.95 11.43 -8.34
CA ILE A 108 10.62 12.29 -7.36
C ILE A 108 9.74 13.50 -7.07
N ILE A 109 9.42 13.73 -5.80
CA ILE A 109 8.54 14.83 -5.37
C ILE A 109 9.39 15.88 -4.68
N MET A 110 9.40 17.10 -5.20
CA MET A 110 10.18 18.20 -4.65
C MET A 110 9.56 18.75 -3.34
N PRO A 111 10.37 19.34 -2.44
CA PRO A 111 9.87 19.95 -1.21
C PRO A 111 8.67 20.87 -1.43
N GLY A 112 7.72 20.82 -0.51
CA GLY A 112 6.48 21.58 -0.56
C GLY A 112 5.26 20.77 -0.13
N HIS A 113 4.10 21.37 -0.34
CA HIS A 113 2.78 20.82 -0.02
C HIS A 113 2.09 20.31 -1.28
N HIS A 114 1.59 19.09 -1.23
CA HIS A 114 1.05 18.39 -2.39
C HIS A 114 -0.30 17.76 -2.09
N ALA A 115 -1.14 17.72 -3.12
CA ALA A 115 -2.31 16.86 -3.12
C ALA A 115 -1.91 15.38 -3.23
N GLY A 116 -2.76 14.54 -2.67
CA GLY A 116 -2.69 13.09 -2.77
C GLY A 116 -2.84 12.54 -4.19
N VAL A 117 -2.87 11.22 -4.29
CA VAL A 117 -2.98 10.49 -5.56
C VAL A 117 -3.96 9.33 -5.44
N GLU A 118 -4.76 9.15 -6.49
CA GLU A 118 -5.53 7.94 -6.76
C GLU A 118 -4.77 7.11 -7.80
N VAL A 119 -4.56 5.84 -7.50
CA VAL A 119 -3.97 4.87 -8.42
C VAL A 119 -4.95 3.73 -8.59
N ASP A 120 -5.41 3.48 -9.81
CA ASP A 120 -6.37 2.42 -10.11
C ASP A 120 -5.84 1.49 -11.21
N SER A 121 -5.72 0.21 -10.90
CA SER A 121 -5.39 -0.87 -11.86
C SER A 121 -4.06 -0.66 -12.62
N ILE A 122 -3.17 0.17 -12.06
CA ILE A 122 -1.82 0.45 -12.55
C ILE A 122 -0.84 -0.05 -11.48
N GLY A 123 0.31 -0.54 -11.93
CA GLY A 123 1.37 -0.97 -11.03
C GLY A 123 2.69 -1.17 -11.74
N GLY A 124 3.72 -1.39 -10.94
CA GLY A 124 4.98 -1.92 -11.42
C GLY A 124 4.94 -3.44 -11.58
N ASP A 125 6.11 -4.02 -11.83
CA ASP A 125 6.34 -5.46 -11.88
C ASP A 125 7.41 -5.88 -10.87
N GLU A 126 7.55 -7.20 -10.67
CA GLU A 126 8.69 -7.76 -9.93
C GLU A 126 10.01 -7.30 -10.58
N GLY A 127 10.88 -6.66 -9.79
CA GLY A 127 12.11 -6.05 -10.30
C GLY A 127 11.94 -4.71 -11.02
N ALA A 128 10.72 -4.15 -11.09
CA ALA A 128 10.40 -2.89 -11.75
C ALA A 128 9.24 -2.15 -11.04
N TYR A 129 9.47 -1.78 -9.79
CA TYR A 129 8.52 -1.06 -8.94
C TYR A 129 8.43 0.41 -9.33
N ILE A 130 7.24 0.99 -9.21
CA ILE A 130 7.07 2.45 -9.28
C ILE A 130 7.39 3.03 -7.90
N HIS A 131 8.31 3.99 -7.83
CA HIS A 131 8.78 4.55 -6.57
C HIS A 131 8.36 6.01 -6.40
N PHE A 132 7.54 6.32 -5.40
CA PHE A 132 7.31 7.68 -4.90
C PHE A 132 8.36 8.04 -3.85
N LEU A 133 9.21 9.02 -4.15
CA LEU A 133 10.26 9.49 -3.25
C LEU A 133 10.11 10.98 -2.97
N GLY A 134 9.91 11.34 -1.70
CA GLY A 134 10.05 12.73 -1.26
C GLY A 134 11.50 13.17 -1.24
N TRP A 135 11.82 14.28 -1.89
CA TRP A 135 13.18 14.80 -2.01
C TRP A 135 13.56 15.74 -0.87
N GLY A 136 14.80 15.63 -0.38
CA GLY A 136 15.33 16.44 0.70
C GLY A 136 15.19 15.79 2.09
N ASP A 137 15.17 16.64 3.12
CA ASP A 137 15.11 16.19 4.52
C ASP A 137 13.76 15.56 4.87
N PRO A 138 13.68 14.62 5.83
CA PRO A 138 12.41 14.07 6.28
C PRO A 138 11.41 15.15 6.69
N GLY A 139 10.21 15.12 6.08
CA GLY A 139 9.16 16.11 6.30
C GLY A 139 9.22 17.34 5.38
N SER A 140 10.19 17.43 4.46
CA SER A 140 10.24 18.50 3.44
C SER A 140 9.11 18.39 2.41
N VAL A 141 8.62 17.17 2.17
CA VAL A 141 7.52 16.86 1.26
C VAL A 141 6.33 16.42 2.08
N VAL A 142 5.26 17.23 2.04
CA VAL A 142 4.05 17.00 2.80
C VAL A 142 2.90 16.75 1.83
N ILE A 143 2.24 15.60 1.98
CA ILE A 143 0.95 15.36 1.35
C ILE A 143 -0.12 15.79 2.34
N ASP A 144 -0.83 16.88 2.03
CA ASP A 144 -1.76 17.53 2.96
C ASP A 144 -3.19 17.75 2.43
N ALA A 145 -3.43 17.35 1.18
CA ALA A 145 -4.75 17.33 0.59
C ALA A 145 -5.09 15.93 0.07
N PRO A 146 -6.37 15.54 0.06
CA PRO A 146 -6.80 14.28 -0.52
C PRO A 146 -6.56 14.24 -2.04
N ALA A 147 -6.54 13.04 -2.61
CA ALA A 147 -6.46 12.84 -4.07
C ALA A 147 -7.60 13.56 -4.81
N ASP A 148 -8.82 13.51 -4.25
CA ASP A 148 -9.97 14.24 -4.75
C ASP A 148 -10.91 14.56 -3.56
N PRO A 149 -11.02 15.83 -3.12
CA PRO A 149 -11.86 16.20 -1.98
C PRO A 149 -13.37 16.08 -2.27
N ASP A 150 -13.76 16.13 -3.55
CA ASP A 150 -15.17 16.12 -3.97
C ASP A 150 -15.76 14.69 -3.94
N LYS A 151 -14.90 13.66 -4.03
CA LYS A 151 -15.30 12.26 -3.91
C LYS A 151 -15.05 11.74 -2.50
N GLY A 152 -16.14 11.42 -1.79
CA GLY A 152 -16.07 10.95 -0.40
C GLY A 152 -15.18 9.73 -0.15
N TYR A 153 -14.97 8.87 -1.15
CA TYR A 153 -14.08 7.70 -1.07
C TYR A 153 -12.62 8.01 -1.40
N LEU A 154 -12.31 9.18 -1.97
CA LEU A 154 -10.94 9.65 -2.28
C LEU A 154 -10.43 10.69 -1.29
N ARG A 155 -11.06 10.80 -0.12
CA ARG A 155 -10.63 11.63 1.01
C ARG A 155 -9.41 11.07 1.76
N HIS A 156 -8.68 10.15 1.12
CA HIS A 156 -7.38 9.65 1.55
C HIS A 156 -6.31 10.46 0.80
N HIS A 157 -5.09 10.56 1.33
CA HIS A 157 -4.02 11.17 0.55
C HIS A 157 -3.63 10.21 -0.57
N PHE A 158 -3.08 9.06 -0.24
CA PHE A 158 -2.75 8.04 -1.24
C PHE A 158 -3.82 6.94 -1.21
N TYR A 159 -4.52 6.75 -2.33
CA TYR A 159 -5.59 5.78 -2.49
C TYR A 159 -5.25 4.82 -3.63
N PHE A 160 -4.88 3.59 -3.28
CA PHE A 160 -4.49 2.54 -4.22
C PHE A 160 -5.63 1.54 -4.39
N VAL A 161 -6.11 1.37 -5.61
CA VAL A 161 -7.16 0.42 -6.01
C VAL A 161 -6.55 -0.60 -6.95
N ASP A 162 -6.50 -1.86 -6.52
CA ASP A 162 -5.95 -2.97 -7.33
C ASP A 162 -4.54 -2.68 -7.89
N ALA A 163 -3.77 -1.88 -7.15
CA ALA A 163 -2.45 -1.43 -7.53
C ALA A 163 -1.38 -2.29 -6.87
N HIS A 164 -0.25 -2.50 -7.55
CA HIS A 164 0.80 -3.42 -7.09
C HIS A 164 2.23 -2.93 -7.43
N HIS A 165 3.21 -3.43 -6.68
CA HIS A 165 4.64 -3.13 -6.84
C HIS A 165 4.97 -1.63 -6.76
N TYR A 166 4.61 -1.00 -5.63
CA TYR A 166 4.96 0.38 -5.31
C TYR A 166 5.95 0.47 -4.16
N VAL A 167 6.82 1.47 -4.21
CA VAL A 167 7.62 1.92 -3.06
C VAL A 167 7.21 3.35 -2.72
N ILE A 168 6.99 3.63 -1.45
CA ILE A 168 6.66 4.97 -0.95
C ILE A 168 7.68 5.32 0.13
N GLN A 169 8.42 6.40 -0.08
CA GLN A 169 9.55 6.76 0.78
C GLN A 169 9.62 8.26 1.04
N ASN A 170 9.96 8.62 2.27
CA ASN A 170 10.28 9.99 2.69
C ASN A 170 9.16 11.02 2.43
N LEU A 171 7.90 10.62 2.60
CA LEU A 171 6.73 11.51 2.55
C LEU A 171 6.14 11.69 3.94
N ALA A 172 5.79 12.92 4.30
CA ALA A 172 4.93 13.21 5.44
C ALA A 172 3.47 13.28 4.98
N PHE A 173 2.55 12.81 5.82
CA PHE A 173 1.11 12.86 5.57
C PHE A 173 0.46 13.65 6.71
N GLU A 174 -0.15 14.80 6.41
CA GLU A 174 -0.71 15.71 7.42
C GLU A 174 -2.13 16.14 7.08
N GLY A 175 -3.01 16.31 8.07
CA GLY A 175 -4.34 16.87 7.79
C GLY A 175 -5.30 15.95 7.03
N ALA A 176 -5.00 14.65 6.93
CA ALA A 176 -5.90 13.68 6.31
C ALA A 176 -7.26 13.63 7.02
N GLU A 177 -8.36 13.83 6.28
CA GLU A 177 -9.71 13.55 6.80
C GLU A 177 -9.91 12.05 7.08
N ARG A 178 -9.13 11.20 6.39
CA ARG A 178 -9.13 9.74 6.55
C ARG A 178 -7.70 9.20 6.78
N ALA A 179 -7.30 8.19 6.01
CA ALA A 179 -5.97 7.61 6.10
C ALA A 179 -4.98 8.37 5.22
N GLY A 180 -3.72 8.46 5.67
CA GLY A 180 -2.63 8.95 4.82
C GLY A 180 -2.39 8.01 3.63
N ILE A 181 -2.40 6.69 3.84
CA ILE A 181 -2.28 5.70 2.77
C ILE A 181 -3.39 4.66 2.94
N PHE A 182 -4.11 4.35 1.87
CA PHE A 182 -5.19 3.37 1.86
C PHE A 182 -5.05 2.45 0.64
N PHE A 183 -4.97 1.15 0.90
CA PHE A 183 -4.96 0.12 -0.13
C PHE A 183 -6.31 -0.59 -0.15
N THR A 184 -6.87 -0.74 -1.33
CA THR A 184 -8.06 -1.51 -1.60
C THR A 184 -7.87 -2.32 -2.88
N GLY A 185 -8.73 -3.30 -3.07
CA GLY A 185 -8.71 -4.18 -4.23
C GLY A 185 -9.91 -5.08 -4.20
N TYR A 186 -10.19 -5.70 -5.34
CA TYR A 186 -11.17 -6.77 -5.42
C TYR A 186 -10.53 -8.07 -4.95
N PHE A 187 -10.19 -8.15 -3.66
CA PHE A 187 -9.48 -9.29 -3.06
C PHE A 187 -10.25 -10.62 -3.16
N GLU A 188 -11.55 -10.57 -3.48
CA GLU A 188 -12.35 -11.75 -3.82
C GLU A 188 -11.86 -12.45 -5.10
N ALA A 189 -11.16 -11.74 -6.00
CA ALA A 189 -10.63 -12.28 -7.26
C ALA A 189 -9.12 -12.58 -7.22
N THR A 190 -8.35 -11.88 -6.38
CA THR A 190 -6.87 -11.92 -6.41
C THR A 190 -6.22 -12.68 -5.24
N GLY A 191 -7.02 -13.15 -4.28
CA GLY A 191 -6.54 -13.92 -3.14
C GLY A 191 -6.33 -13.07 -1.88
N HIS A 192 -6.41 -13.72 -0.72
CA HIS A 192 -6.33 -13.07 0.59
C HIS A 192 -4.90 -12.60 0.89
N PHE A 193 -4.76 -11.42 1.51
CA PHE A 193 -3.56 -11.09 2.28
C PHE A 193 -3.48 -12.07 3.47
N SER A 194 -2.58 -13.05 3.38
CA SER A 194 -2.20 -13.93 4.49
C SER A 194 -0.99 -13.39 5.23
#